data_AF-A0A968VUA2-F1
#
_entry.id   AF-A0A968VUA2-F1
#
_cell.length_a   1.000
_cell.length_b   1.000
_cell.length_c   1.000
_cell.angle_alpha   90.00
_cell.angle_beta   90.00
_cell.angle_gamma   90.00
#
_symmetry.space_group_name_H-M   'P 1'
#
loop_
_entity.id
_entity.type
_entity.pdbx_description
1 polymer ?
#
loop_
_entity_poly.entity_id
_entity_poly.type
_entity_poly.pdbx_seq_one_letter_code
_entity_poly.pdbx_strand_id
1 'polypeptide(L)'
;MAIVRVMAYSNEKPGMLSASLDLNRLVELPLTLVDSIGFYLEKFLVPTNLSVVYPTYSWTPESWLRLMVFLGFVGIARFLWRRGHRYEVLVFGGIFILLLLPALPVVPRINYINDRYAYLAIIGPAGLIGTVLMTHLPNNIWRYAWIVLALVAAIPSTHVRRSGKQTRLSGLVFSKFSRTHPLHI
;
A
#
# COMPACT_ATOMS: atom_id res chain seq x y z
N MET A 1 -8.74 -5.91 -20.84
CA MET A 1 -7.45 -5.15 -20.87
C MET A 1 -6.31 -5.75 -20.03
N ALA A 2 -6.57 -6.46 -18.92
CA ALA A 2 -5.50 -7.05 -18.09
C ALA A 2 -4.65 -8.10 -18.85
N ILE A 3 -5.28 -8.94 -19.66
CA ILE A 3 -4.60 -10.03 -20.42
C ILE A 3 -3.58 -9.48 -21.44
N VAL A 4 -3.92 -8.38 -22.12
CA VAL A 4 -3.02 -7.75 -23.12
C VAL A 4 -1.78 -7.13 -22.45
N ARG A 5 -1.93 -6.53 -21.26
CA ARG A 5 -0.76 -6.07 -20.49
C ARG A 5 0.11 -7.24 -20.03
N VAL A 6 -0.51 -8.31 -19.54
CA VAL A 6 0.24 -9.50 -19.08
C VAL A 6 1.05 -10.14 -20.23
N MET A 7 0.50 -10.19 -21.45
CA MET A 7 1.23 -10.70 -22.62
C MET A 7 2.31 -9.74 -23.13
N ALA A 8 2.06 -8.43 -23.11
CA ALA A 8 3.08 -7.44 -23.52
C ALA A 8 4.31 -7.48 -22.59
N TYR A 9 4.10 -7.63 -21.28
CA TYR A 9 5.20 -7.71 -20.31
C TYR A 9 5.92 -9.06 -20.29
N SER A 10 5.29 -10.16 -20.73
CA SER A 10 5.95 -11.47 -20.76
C SER A 10 6.98 -11.61 -21.88
N ASN A 11 6.85 -10.79 -22.93
CA ASN A 11 7.74 -10.84 -24.10
C ASN A 11 9.04 -10.04 -23.92
N GLU A 12 9.11 -9.12 -22.95
CA GLU A 12 10.30 -8.28 -22.75
C GLU A 12 11.45 -8.94 -21.98
N LYS A 13 11.24 -10.08 -21.30
CA LYS A 13 12.29 -10.76 -20.52
C LYS A 13 12.31 -12.29 -20.73
N PRO A 14 12.91 -12.79 -21.82
CA PRO A 14 13.21 -14.22 -21.95
C PRO A 14 14.18 -14.65 -20.84
N GLY A 15 13.77 -15.55 -19.95
CA GLY A 15 14.52 -15.94 -18.74
C GLY A 15 13.74 -15.85 -17.42
N MET A 16 12.45 -15.47 -17.44
CA MET A 16 11.64 -15.32 -16.23
C MET A 16 11.45 -16.61 -15.40
N LEU A 17 11.45 -17.79 -16.02
CA LEU A 17 11.29 -19.06 -15.31
C LEU A 17 12.57 -19.46 -14.56
N SER A 18 13.75 -19.17 -15.12
CA SER A 18 15.03 -19.37 -14.43
C SER A 18 15.21 -18.34 -13.31
N ALA A 19 14.76 -17.09 -13.50
CA ALA A 19 14.80 -16.05 -12.47
C ALA A 19 13.85 -16.31 -11.27
N SER A 20 12.79 -17.11 -11.44
CA SER A 20 11.95 -17.56 -10.31
C SER A 20 12.56 -18.69 -9.48
N LEU A 21 13.54 -19.41 -10.03
CA LEU A 21 14.23 -20.53 -9.38
C LEU A 21 15.64 -20.17 -8.88
N ASP A 22 16.00 -18.89 -8.95
CA ASP A 22 17.25 -18.40 -8.39
C ASP A 22 17.24 -18.59 -6.86
N LEU A 23 18.21 -19.35 -6.33
CA LEU A 23 18.34 -19.62 -4.91
C LEU A 23 18.45 -18.32 -4.09
N ASN A 24 19.04 -17.27 -4.68
CA ASN A 24 19.14 -15.95 -4.05
C ASN A 24 17.76 -15.36 -3.81
N ARG A 25 16.83 -15.54 -4.76
CA ARG A 25 15.45 -15.06 -4.63
C ARG A 25 14.72 -15.74 -3.48
N LEU A 26 14.93 -17.03 -3.24
CA LEU A 26 14.29 -17.73 -2.12
C LEU A 26 14.72 -17.17 -0.77
N VAL A 27 15.95 -16.67 -0.67
CA VAL A 27 16.47 -16.01 0.54
C VAL A 27 15.97 -14.57 0.67
N GLU A 28 15.88 -13.83 -0.45
CA GLU A 28 15.43 -12.44 -0.47
C GLU A 28 13.91 -12.29 -0.33
N LEU A 29 13.14 -13.28 -0.77
CA LEU A 29 11.68 -13.21 -0.84
C LEU A 29 11.03 -13.04 0.55
N PRO A 30 11.42 -13.79 1.60
CA PRO A 30 10.90 -13.56 2.95
C PRO A 30 11.16 -12.13 3.46
N LEU A 31 12.37 -11.60 3.23
CA LEU A 31 12.73 -10.25 3.64
C LEU A 31 11.91 -9.19 2.89
N THR A 32 11.75 -9.39 1.59
CA THR A 32 10.98 -8.46 0.74
C THR A 32 9.48 -8.54 1.07
N LEU A 33 8.95 -9.72 1.41
CA LEU A 33 7.58 -9.88 1.90
C LEU A 33 7.36 -9.12 3.20
N VAL A 34 8.27 -9.28 4.17
CA VAL A 34 8.19 -8.58 5.46
C VAL A 34 8.26 -7.07 5.26
N ASP A 35 9.19 -6.58 4.44
CA ASP A 35 9.29 -5.14 4.13
C ASP A 35 8.04 -4.63 3.41
N SER A 36 7.47 -5.42 2.49
CA SER A 36 6.25 -5.06 1.77
C SER A 36 5.04 -4.96 2.70
N ILE A 37 4.84 -5.96 3.55
CA ILE A 37 3.75 -5.96 4.53
C ILE A 37 3.94 -4.79 5.51
N GLY A 38 5.17 -4.61 5.99
CA GLY A 38 5.54 -3.50 6.86
C GLY A 38 5.27 -2.13 6.23
N PHE A 39 5.57 -1.96 4.94
CA PHE A 39 5.25 -0.75 4.19
C PHE A 39 3.74 -0.44 4.19
N TYR A 40 2.89 -1.44 3.90
CA TYR A 40 1.45 -1.22 3.90
C TYR A 40 0.88 -0.95 5.31
N LEU A 41 1.43 -1.58 6.34
CA LEU A 41 1.09 -1.27 7.73
C LEU A 41 1.57 0.13 8.15
N GLU A 42 2.76 0.55 7.71
CA GLU A 42 3.27 1.90 7.94
C GLU A 42 2.35 2.93 7.29
N LYS A 43 1.94 2.72 6.03
CA LYS A 43 1.00 3.61 5.32
C LYS A 43 -0.38 3.65 5.96
N PHE A 44 -0.80 2.57 6.62
CA PHE A 44 -2.02 2.56 7.41
C PHE A 44 -1.92 3.47 8.64
N LEU A 45 -0.79 3.43 9.36
CA LEU A 45 -0.57 4.26 10.55
C LEU A 45 -0.28 5.72 10.19
N VAL A 46 0.48 5.94 9.13
CA VAL A 46 0.98 7.23 8.68
C VAL A 46 0.70 7.37 7.18
N PRO A 47 -0.48 7.87 6.78
CA PRO A 47 -0.90 7.97 5.38
C PRO A 47 -0.24 9.16 4.66
N THR A 48 1.09 9.21 4.65
CA THR A 48 1.88 10.26 4.00
C THR A 48 2.47 9.77 2.68
N ASN A 49 2.71 10.70 1.74
CA ASN A 49 3.37 10.43 0.46
C ASN A 49 2.72 9.29 -0.35
N LEU A 50 1.39 9.27 -0.41
CA LEU A 50 0.64 8.29 -1.20
C LEU A 50 0.88 8.52 -2.70
N SER A 51 1.33 7.49 -3.40
CA SER A 51 1.62 7.50 -4.83
C SER A 51 0.91 6.33 -5.51
N VAL A 52 0.37 6.58 -6.71
CA VAL A 52 -0.27 5.53 -7.52
C VAL A 52 0.71 4.40 -7.85
N VAL A 53 1.99 4.73 -7.97
CA VAL A 53 3.08 3.79 -8.28
C VAL A 53 4.29 4.15 -7.43
N TYR A 54 4.84 3.16 -6.72
CA TYR A 54 6.11 3.31 -6.00
C TYR A 54 7.23 2.58 -6.75
N PRO A 55 8.48 3.09 -6.66
CA PRO A 55 9.64 2.38 -7.17
C PRO A 55 9.83 1.05 -6.42
N THR A 56 10.55 0.14 -7.06
CA THR A 56 10.87 -1.20 -6.54
C THR A 56 11.54 -1.16 -5.17
N TYR A 57 11.29 -2.20 -4.36
CA TYR A 57 11.87 -2.37 -3.03
C TYR A 57 13.40 -2.46 -3.09
N SER A 58 14.07 -1.51 -2.45
CA SER A 58 15.47 -1.60 -2.03
C SER A 58 15.50 -1.50 -0.52
N TRP A 59 16.39 -2.24 0.15
CA TRP A 59 16.55 -2.12 1.59
C TRP A 59 17.04 -0.70 1.94
N THR A 60 16.22 0.06 2.65
CA THR A 60 16.56 1.41 3.10
C THR A 60 16.59 1.46 4.64
N PRO A 61 17.15 2.51 5.26
CA PRO A 61 17.04 2.68 6.71
C PRO A 61 15.58 2.66 7.21
N GLU A 62 14.63 3.06 6.38
CA GLU A 62 13.18 3.00 6.68
C GLU A 62 12.65 1.56 6.80
N SER A 63 13.32 0.57 6.19
CA SER A 63 12.96 -0.85 6.31
C SER A 63 12.99 -1.32 7.77
N TRP A 64 13.81 -0.70 8.63
CA TRP A 64 13.79 -0.99 10.07
C TRP A 64 12.49 -0.56 10.73
N LEU A 65 11.95 0.62 10.37
CA LEU A 65 10.67 1.08 10.87
C LEU A 65 9.54 0.14 10.42
N ARG A 66 9.54 -0.24 9.14
CA ARG A 66 8.57 -1.20 8.56
C ARG A 66 8.63 -2.55 9.26
N LEU A 67 9.84 -3.04 9.55
CA LEU A 67 10.04 -4.26 10.32
C LEU A 67 9.47 -4.13 11.74
N MET A 68 9.72 -3.01 12.44
CA MET A 68 9.17 -2.76 13.77
C MET A 68 7.63 -2.72 13.74
N VAL A 69 7.04 -2.08 12.73
CA VAL A 69 5.58 -2.03 12.55
C VAL A 69 5.01 -3.43 12.28
N PHE A 70 5.66 -4.21 11.41
CA PHE A 70 5.30 -5.60 11.15
C PHE A 70 5.36 -6.46 12.43
N LEU A 71 6.45 -6.35 13.20
CA LEU A 71 6.60 -7.06 14.47
C LEU A 71 5.55 -6.62 15.50
N GLY A 72 5.20 -5.33 15.54
CA GLY A 72 4.12 -4.80 16.36
C GLY A 72 2.76 -5.42 16.00
N PHE A 73 2.47 -5.53 14.70
CA PHE A 73 1.26 -6.19 14.20
C PHE A 73 1.21 -7.68 14.57
N VAL A 74 2.31 -8.41 14.38
CA VAL A 74 2.43 -9.82 14.81
C VAL A 74 2.28 -9.94 16.34
N GLY A 75 2.84 -8.98 17.09
CA GLY A 75 2.70 -8.88 18.54
C GLY A 75 1.24 -8.73 18.98
N ILE A 76 0.47 -7.85 18.32
CA ILE A 76 -0.97 -7.67 18.56
C ILE A 76 -1.74 -8.96 18.27
N ALA A 77 -1.51 -9.57 17.11
CA ALA A 77 -2.15 -10.82 16.73
C ALA A 77 -1.84 -11.94 17.74
N ARG A 78 -0.57 -12.06 18.16
CA ARG A 78 -0.13 -13.03 19.16
C ARG A 78 -0.73 -12.75 20.53
N PHE A 79 -0.86 -11.49 20.92
CA PHE A 79 -1.47 -11.08 22.18
C PHE A 79 -2.96 -11.47 22.22
N LEU A 80 -3.73 -11.12 21.19
CA LEU A 80 -5.13 -11.51 21.05
C LEU A 80 -5.31 -13.03 21.04
N TRP A 81 -4.41 -13.75 20.37
CA TRP A 81 -4.41 -15.21 20.36
C TRP A 81 -4.26 -15.81 21.77
N ARG A 82 -3.41 -15.23 22.63
CA ARG A 82 -3.25 -15.67 24.03
C ARG A 82 -4.49 -15.37 24.87
N ARG A 83 -5.24 -14.33 24.53
CA ARG A 83 -6.45 -13.89 25.24
C ARG A 83 -7.72 -14.63 24.81
N GLY A 84 -7.63 -15.56 23.85
CA GLY A 84 -8.77 -16.37 23.40
C GLY A 84 -9.46 -15.84 22.13
N HIS A 85 -9.06 -14.68 21.61
CA HIS A 85 -9.60 -14.06 20.38
C HIS A 85 -9.01 -14.68 19.11
N ARG A 86 -8.95 -16.01 19.03
CA ARG A 86 -8.32 -16.71 17.91
C ARG A 86 -9.10 -16.53 16.61
N TYR A 87 -10.42 -16.48 16.70
CA TYR A 87 -11.30 -16.32 15.54
C TYR A 87 -11.06 -14.96 14.87
N GLU A 88 -11.00 -13.88 15.64
CA GLU A 88 -10.75 -12.53 15.16
C GLU A 88 -9.35 -12.41 14.54
N VAL A 89 -8.34 -13.06 15.14
CA VAL A 89 -6.99 -13.14 14.56
C VAL A 89 -6.99 -13.84 13.21
N LEU A 90 -7.68 -14.97 13.09
CA LEU A 90 -7.76 -15.71 11.83
C LEU A 90 -8.56 -14.96 10.76
N VAL A 91 -9.68 -14.35 11.12
CA VAL A 91 -10.54 -13.61 10.20
C VAL A 91 -9.86 -12.35 9.72
N PHE A 92 -9.47 -11.45 10.63
CA PHE A 92 -8.88 -10.17 10.25
C PHE A 92 -7.45 -10.32 9.71
N GLY A 93 -6.65 -11.20 10.32
CA GLY A 93 -5.32 -11.54 9.79
C GLY A 93 -5.40 -12.23 8.42
N GLY A 94 -6.34 -13.16 8.25
CA GLY A 94 -6.57 -13.84 6.98
C GLY A 94 -7.04 -12.88 5.88
N ILE A 95 -8.02 -12.02 6.18
CA ILE A 95 -8.51 -10.98 5.27
C ILE A 95 -7.36 -10.05 4.85
N PHE A 96 -6.52 -9.62 5.80
CA PHE A 96 -5.35 -8.79 5.49
C PHE A 96 -4.43 -9.47 4.48
N ILE A 97 -3.98 -10.69 4.76
CA ILE A 97 -3.04 -11.42 3.90
C ILE A 97 -3.66 -11.73 2.53
N LEU A 98 -4.93 -12.16 2.51
CA LEU A 98 -5.62 -12.54 1.28
C LEU A 98 -5.82 -11.34 0.35
N LEU A 99 -6.21 -10.19 0.88
CA LEU A 99 -6.41 -8.96 0.09
C LEU A 99 -5.08 -8.31 -0.31
N LEU A 100 -4.02 -8.54 0.46
CA LEU A 100 -2.69 -8.04 0.16
C LEU A 100 -1.92 -8.91 -0.83
N LEU A 101 -2.29 -10.18 -0.99
CA LEU A 101 -1.63 -11.15 -1.86
C LEU A 101 -1.32 -10.64 -3.29
N PRO A 102 -2.24 -9.91 -3.98
CA PRO A 102 -1.97 -9.37 -5.32
C PRO A 102 -0.88 -8.28 -5.34
N ALA A 103 -0.63 -7.65 -4.20
CA ALA A 103 0.34 -6.58 -4.02
C ALA A 103 1.69 -7.09 -3.48
N LEU A 104 1.77 -8.35 -3.06
CA LEU A 104 3.00 -8.95 -2.54
C LEU A 104 3.92 -9.39 -3.69
N PRO A 105 5.25 -9.28 -3.52
CA PRO A 105 6.26 -9.67 -4.52
C PRO A 105 6.42 -11.20 -4.69
N VAL A 106 5.33 -11.97 -4.56
CA VAL A 106 5.32 -13.43 -4.71
C VAL A 106 5.60 -13.82 -6.16
N VAL A 107 5.05 -13.07 -7.12
CA VAL A 107 5.20 -13.36 -8.56
C VAL A 107 6.18 -12.35 -9.19
N PRO A 108 7.25 -12.81 -9.89
CA PRO A 108 8.29 -11.96 -10.49
C PRO A 108 7.83 -10.86 -11.46
N ARG A 109 6.56 -10.89 -11.88
CA ARG A 109 6.06 -10.13 -13.04
C ARG A 109 5.46 -8.77 -12.67
N ILE A 110 5.11 -8.53 -11.41
CA ILE A 110 4.28 -7.36 -11.02
C ILE A 110 4.74 -6.83 -9.65
N ASN A 111 5.96 -6.29 -9.57
CA ASN A 111 6.41 -5.55 -8.38
C ASN A 111 5.93 -4.09 -8.41
N TYR A 112 4.69 -3.85 -8.85
CA TYR A 112 4.07 -2.54 -8.77
C TYR A 112 3.17 -2.50 -7.54
N ILE A 113 3.68 -1.84 -6.50
CA ILE A 113 2.91 -1.47 -5.32
C ILE A 113 1.85 -0.48 -5.78
N ASN A 114 0.58 -0.81 -5.55
CA ASN A 114 -0.54 0.06 -5.90
C ASN A 114 -1.40 0.26 -4.66
N ASP A 115 -1.56 1.52 -4.26
CA ASP A 115 -2.34 1.95 -3.11
C ASP A 115 -3.78 1.39 -3.10
N ARG A 116 -4.33 1.03 -4.28
CA ARG A 116 -5.67 0.45 -4.39
C ARG A 116 -5.85 -0.85 -3.60
N TYR A 117 -4.81 -1.67 -3.52
CA TYR A 117 -4.86 -2.92 -2.75
C TYR A 117 -4.75 -2.65 -1.25
N ALA A 118 -4.10 -1.55 -0.85
CA ALA A 118 -3.96 -1.17 0.55
C ALA A 118 -5.32 -0.88 1.20
N TYR A 119 -6.22 -0.16 0.51
CA TYR A 119 -7.52 0.25 1.07
C TYR A 119 -8.37 -0.92 1.57
N LEU A 120 -8.38 -2.03 0.82
CA LEU A 120 -9.12 -3.23 1.20
C LEU A 120 -8.38 -4.01 2.28
N ALA A 121 -7.06 -4.14 2.17
CA ALA A 121 -6.26 -4.86 3.15
C ALA A 121 -6.33 -4.22 4.55
N ILE A 122 -6.47 -2.89 4.64
CA ILE A 122 -6.60 -2.13 5.90
C ILE A 122 -7.70 -2.65 6.84
N ILE A 123 -8.73 -3.31 6.32
CA ILE A 123 -9.80 -3.92 7.12
C ILE A 123 -9.24 -4.87 8.18
N GLY A 124 -8.19 -5.64 7.86
CA GLY A 124 -7.60 -6.58 8.81
C GLY A 124 -6.91 -5.90 10.00
N PRO A 125 -5.92 -5.01 9.78
CA PRO A 125 -5.29 -4.25 10.86
C PRO A 125 -6.28 -3.42 11.69
N ALA A 126 -7.23 -2.76 11.03
CA ALA A 126 -8.27 -2.00 11.72
C ALA A 126 -9.14 -2.92 12.61
N GLY A 127 -9.52 -4.10 12.11
CA GLY A 127 -10.27 -5.10 12.87
C GLY A 127 -9.52 -5.59 14.10
N LEU A 128 -8.24 -5.94 13.96
CA LEU A 128 -7.42 -6.41 15.10
C LEU A 128 -7.21 -5.32 16.15
N ILE A 129 -6.92 -4.10 15.73
CA ILE A 129 -6.81 -2.96 16.66
C ILE A 129 -8.17 -2.72 17.34
N GLY A 130 -9.26 -2.78 16.58
CA GLY A 130 -10.62 -2.71 17.11
C GLY A 130 -10.87 -3.75 18.20
N THR A 131 -10.51 -5.02 17.98
CA THR A 131 -10.62 -6.07 18.99
C THR A 131 -9.81 -5.75 20.24
N VAL A 132 -8.56 -5.30 20.11
CA VAL A 132 -7.75 -4.88 21.27
C VAL A 132 -8.45 -3.75 22.04
N LEU A 133 -8.92 -2.73 21.34
CA LEU A 133 -9.62 -1.60 21.96
C LEU A 133 -10.91 -2.05 22.65
N MET A 134 -11.69 -2.97 22.06
CA MET A 134 -12.91 -3.50 22.69
C MET A 134 -12.62 -4.32 23.95
N THR A 135 -11.47 -5.00 24.01
CA THR A 135 -11.09 -5.78 25.20
C THR A 135 -10.62 -4.92 26.38
N HIS A 136 -10.16 -3.69 26.14
CA HIS A 136 -9.52 -2.86 27.17
C HIS A 136 -10.26 -1.56 27.49
N LEU A 137 -11.10 -1.06 26.60
CA LEU A 137 -11.83 0.19 26.82
C LEU A 137 -13.17 -0.09 27.51
N PRO A 138 -13.50 0.60 28.62
CA PRO A 138 -14.84 0.56 29.18
C PRO A 138 -15.88 1.01 28.15
N ASN A 139 -17.07 0.40 28.19
CA ASN A 139 -18.16 0.59 27.22
C ASN A 139 -18.52 2.07 26.93
N ASN A 140 -18.25 2.98 27.87
CA ASN A 140 -18.51 4.41 27.72
C ASN A 140 -17.56 5.12 26.74
N ILE A 141 -16.34 4.60 26.51
CA ILE A 141 -15.37 5.25 25.60
C ILE A 141 -15.79 5.12 24.14
N TRP A 142 -16.46 4.03 23.76
CA TRP A 142 -16.98 3.86 22.40
C TRP A 142 -17.99 4.93 22.02
N ARG A 143 -18.82 5.39 22.97
CA ARG A 143 -19.72 6.54 22.75
C ARG A 143 -18.94 7.81 22.37
N TYR A 144 -17.87 8.11 23.09
CA TYR A 144 -17.04 9.30 22.81
C TYR A 144 -16.29 9.16 21.49
N ALA A 145 -15.78 7.97 21.16
CA ALA A 145 -15.13 7.71 19.89
C ALA A 145 -16.06 7.97 18.70
N TRP A 146 -17.32 7.53 18.76
CA TRP A 146 -18.31 7.82 17.73
C TRP A 146 -18.63 9.32 17.62
N ILE A 147 -18.72 10.04 18.74
CA ILE A 147 -18.94 11.49 18.74
C ILE A 147 -17.76 12.21 18.08
N VAL A 148 -16.52 11.86 18.43
CA VAL A 148 -15.31 12.45 17.82
C VAL A 148 -15.23 12.13 16.33
N LEU A 149 -15.53 10.89 15.93
CA LEU A 149 -15.54 10.50 14.52
C LEU A 149 -16.60 11.28 13.73
N ALA A 150 -17.80 11.45 14.30
CA ALA A 150 -18.86 12.26 13.70
C ALA A 150 -18.47 13.73 13.58
N LEU A 151 -17.80 14.29 14.60
CA LEU A 151 -17.28 15.66 14.58
C LEU A 151 -16.20 15.84 13.52
N VAL A 152 -15.25 14.91 13.39
CA VAL A 152 -14.19 14.95 12.38
C VAL A 152 -14.76 14.79 10.97
N ALA A 153 -15.72 13.89 10.78
CA ALA A 153 -16.42 13.73 9.50
C ALA A 153 -17.28 14.95 9.13
N ALA A 154 -17.76 15.70 10.13
CA ALA A 154 -18.50 16.94 9.95
C ALA A 154 -17.60 18.15 9.62
N ILE A 155 -16.28 18.04 9.74
CA ILE A 155 -15.36 19.10 9.27
C ILE A 155 -15.44 19.09 7.73
N PRO A 156 -16.04 20.11 7.10
CA PRO A 156 -16.09 20.15 5.64
C PRO A 156 -14.64 20.20 5.14
N SER A 157 -14.28 19.28 4.25
CA SER A 157 -12.96 19.20 3.63
C SER A 157 -12.75 20.40 2.71
N THR A 158 -12.56 21.59 3.28
CA THR A 158 -12.40 22.87 2.57
C THR A 158 -11.01 23.06 1.97
N HIS A 159 -10.09 22.09 2.17
CA HIS A 159 -8.69 22.21 1.77
C HIS A 159 -8.25 21.28 0.64
N VAL A 160 -9.09 21.01 -0.36
CA VAL A 160 -8.62 20.62 -1.70
C VAL A 160 -8.86 21.77 -2.67
N ARG A 161 -8.20 22.91 -2.40
CA ARG A 161 -8.05 23.97 -3.39
C ARG A 161 -7.09 23.46 -4.46
N ARG A 162 -7.64 22.77 -5.46
CA ARG A 162 -6.94 22.37 -6.69
C ARG A 162 -6.12 23.56 -7.18
N SER A 163 -4.80 23.47 -7.06
CA SER A 163 -3.88 24.42 -7.70
C SER A 163 -3.95 24.20 -9.21
N GLY A 164 -4.94 24.81 -9.85
CA GLY A 164 -5.12 24.85 -11.30
C GLY A 164 -4.05 25.67 -12.03
N LYS A 165 -2.85 25.84 -11.46
CA LYS A 165 -1.76 26.61 -12.07
C LYS A 165 -0.86 25.77 -12.99
N GLN A 166 -0.91 24.44 -12.96
CA GLN A 166 -0.06 23.61 -13.82
C GLN A 166 -0.56 23.48 -15.27
N THR A 167 -1.84 23.78 -15.56
CA THR A 167 -2.39 23.69 -16.93
C THR A 167 -2.06 24.88 -17.82
N ARG A 168 -1.49 25.98 -17.29
CA ARG A 168 -1.14 27.17 -18.10
C ARG A 168 0.30 27.18 -18.63
N LEU A 169 1.19 26.33 -18.12
CA LEU A 169 2.59 26.31 -18.59
C LEU A 169 2.82 25.36 -19.77
N SER A 170 2.01 24.32 -19.94
CA SER A 170 2.09 23.42 -21.10
C SER A 170 1.56 24.03 -22.40
N GLY A 171 0.65 25.02 -22.33
CA GLY A 171 0.16 25.74 -23.52
C GLY A 171 1.17 26.75 -24.10
N LEU A 172 2.02 27.36 -23.27
CA LEU A 172 2.99 28.36 -23.71
C LEU A 172 4.21 27.73 -24.41
N VAL A 173 4.62 26.52 -23.99
CA VAL A 173 5.76 25.81 -24.62
C VAL A 173 5.40 25.25 -25.99
N PHE A 174 4.16 24.79 -26.22
CA PHE A 174 3.74 24.28 -27.53
C PHE A 174 3.57 25.37 -28.60
N SER A 175 3.32 26.63 -28.21
CA SER A 175 3.16 27.72 -29.20
C SER A 175 4.49 28.16 -29.85
N LYS A 176 5.64 27.81 -29.27
CA LYS A 176 6.95 28.29 -29.74
C LYS A 176 7.63 27.34 -30.74
N PHE A 177 7.10 26.15 -30.98
CA PHE A 177 7.67 25.17 -31.92
C PHE A 177 7.02 25.14 -33.31
N SER A 178 6.03 26.01 -33.57
CA SER A 178 5.30 26.06 -34.85
C SER A 178 5.84 27.08 -35.87
N ARG A 179 6.98 27.76 -35.61
CA ARG A 179 7.53 28.78 -36.52
C ARG A 179 9.02 28.59 -36.78
N THR A 180 9.34 27.74 -37.77
CA THR A 180 10.53 27.75 -38.66
C THR A 180 10.53 26.36 -39.30
N HIS A 181 10.13 26.17 -40.57
CA HIS A 181 11.00 26.35 -41.73
C HIS A 181 10.17 26.52 -43.03
N PRO A 182 10.43 27.54 -43.87
CA PRO A 182 10.01 27.53 -45.26
C PRO A 182 10.95 26.64 -46.09
N LEU A 183 10.37 25.66 -46.78
CA LEU A 183 11.03 24.90 -47.85
C LEU A 183 11.20 25.81 -49.06
N HIS A 184 12.44 26.18 -49.38
CA HIS A 184 12.79 26.67 -50.71
C HIS A 184 13.02 25.46 -51.62
N ILE A 185 12.18 25.35 -52.65
CA ILE A 185 12.43 24.60 -53.89
C ILE A 185 12.82 25.62 -54.94
#